data_AF-A0A6M1ZWJ9-F1
#
_entry.id   AF-A0A6M1ZWJ9-F1
#
_cell.length_a   1.000
_cell.length_b   1.000
_cell.length_c   1.000
_cell.angle_alpha   90.00
_cell.angle_beta   90.00
_cell.angle_gamma   90.00
#
_symmetry.space_group_name_H-M   'P 1'
#
loop_
_entity.id
_entity.type
_entity.pdbx_description
1 polymer ?
#
loop_
_entity_poly.entity_id
_entity_poly.type
_entity_poly.pdbx_seq_one_letter_code
_entity_poly.pdbx_strand_id
1 'polypeptide(L)' 'MEHNDYESFMEKLLKNHASYILITCDEPESDGRMNVNMSHEGDSYLVSYLINTAQAMIDEKIDGDISESSSNLRLVK' A
#
# COMPACT_ATOMS: atom_id res chain seq x y z
N MET A 1 5.35 28.73 -9.09
CA MET A 1 4.89 28.19 -7.80
C MET A 1 4.26 26.85 -8.13
N GLU A 2 4.99 25.76 -7.96
CA GLU A 2 4.39 24.43 -8.04
C GLU A 2 3.38 24.34 -6.91
N HIS A 3 2.11 24.17 -7.26
CA HIS A 3 1.14 23.73 -6.28
C HIS A 3 1.66 22.39 -5.75
N ASN A 4 1.90 22.29 -4.45
CA ASN A 4 2.33 21.03 -3.86
C ASN A 4 1.15 20.06 -3.90
N ASP A 5 1.03 19.32 -4.99
CA ASP A 5 -0.06 18.37 -5.24
C ASP A 5 -0.21 17.35 -4.09
N TYR A 6 0.89 17.08 -3.37
CA TYR A 6 0.91 16.29 -2.15
C TYR A 6 0.03 16.88 -1.05
N GLU A 7 0.13 18.17 -0.76
CA GLU A 7 -0.67 18.81 0.30
C GLU A 7 -2.16 18.82 -0.06
N SER A 8 -2.50 19.07 -1.32
CA SER A 8 -3.90 19.02 -1.78
C SER A 8 -4.48 17.60 -1.73
N PHE A 9 -3.66 16.59 -2.02
CA PHE A 9 -4.02 15.19 -1.92
C PHE A 9 -4.24 14.78 -0.47
N MET A 10 -3.32 15.15 0.42
CA MET A 10 -3.45 14.88 1.86
C MET A 10 -4.65 15.61 2.46
N GLU A 11 -4.92 16.87 2.11
CA GLU A 11 -6.13 17.59 2.55
C GLU A 11 -7.43 16.90 2.14
N LYS A 12 -7.45 16.21 0.98
CA LYS A 12 -8.61 15.45 0.53
C LYS A 12 -8.74 14.12 1.30
N LEU A 13 -7.62 13.43 1.54
CA LEU A 13 -7.59 12.20 2.34
C LEU A 13 -7.96 12.43 3.81
N LEU A 14 -7.62 13.61 4.35
CA LEU A 14 -7.95 13.98 5.72
C LEU A 14 -9.41 14.47 5.89
N LYS A 15 -10.17 14.61 4.79
CA LYS A 15 -11.59 14.99 4.83
C LYS A 15 -12.49 13.77 4.85
N ASN A 16 -13.16 13.55 5.98
CA ASN A 16 -14.33 12.68 6.15
C ASN A 16 -14.13 11.17 5.87
N HIS A 17 -12.92 10.64 6.04
CA HIS A 17 -12.69 9.19 5.97
C HIS A 17 -12.60 8.58 7.37
N ALA A 18 -13.29 7.46 7.61
CA ALA A 18 -13.21 6.72 8.88
C ALA A 18 -11.87 5.98 9.05
N SER A 19 -11.24 5.61 7.94
CA SER A 19 -9.90 5.02 7.89
C SER A 19 -9.37 5.02 6.45
N TYR A 20 -8.05 5.07 6.28
CA TYR A 20 -7.40 4.85 5.00
C TYR A 20 -6.07 4.12 5.14
N ILE A 21 -5.66 3.52 4.02
CA ILE A 21 -4.32 2.95 3.79
C ILE A 21 -3.84 3.51 2.46
N LEU A 22 -2.68 4.15 2.47
CA LEU A 22 -2.00 4.67 1.29
C LEU A 22 -0.76 3.80 1.04
N ILE A 23 -0.68 3.23 -0.16
CA ILE A 23 0.49 2.49 -0.63
C ILE A 23 1.09 3.29 -1.78
N THR A 24 2.37 3.59 -1.67
CA THR A 24 3.15 4.30 -2.70
C THR A 24 4.33 3.44 -3.09
N CYS A 25 4.67 3.47 -4.38
CA CYS A 25 5.79 2.77 -4.94
C CYS A 25 6.60 3.75 -5.77
N ASP A 26 7.91 3.78 -5.56
CA ASP A 26 8.81 4.51 -6.43
C ASP A 26 9.03 3.75 -7.74
N GLU A 27 9.64 4.41 -8.72
CA GLU A 27 10.12 3.70 -9.92
C GLU A 27 11.07 2.56 -9.51
N PRO A 28 11.01 1.41 -10.19
CA PRO A 28 11.94 0.32 -9.94
C PRO A 28 13.40 0.78 -10.12
N GLU A 29 14.26 0.43 -9.16
CA GLU A 29 15.70 0.58 -9.27
C GLU A 29 16.24 -0.29 -10.41
N SER A 30 17.47 -0.02 -10.86
CA SER A 30 18.12 -0.76 -11.97
C SER A 30 18.29 -2.26 -11.71
N ASP A 31 18.18 -2.70 -10.46
CA ASP A 31 18.23 -4.11 -10.06
C ASP A 31 16.84 -4.75 -9.90
N GLY A 32 15.78 -4.02 -10.26
CA GLY A 32 14.40 -4.48 -10.18
C GLY A 32 13.78 -4.39 -8.78
N ARG A 33 14.51 -3.90 -7.78
CA ARG A 33 13.91 -3.60 -6.46
C ARG A 33 13.04 -2.35 -6.56
N MET A 34 11.96 -2.33 -5.80
CA MET A 34 11.03 -1.22 -5.74
C MET A 34 10.84 -0.82 -4.29
N ASN A 35 10.99 0.46 -4.01
CA ASN A 35 10.74 1.00 -2.68
C ASN A 35 9.24 1.20 -2.52
N VAL A 36 8.68 0.51 -1.53
CA VAL A 36 7.25 0.53 -1.24
C VAL A 36 7.06 1.12 0.15
N ASN A 37 6.27 2.18 0.24
CA ASN A 37 5.92 2.83 1.49
C ASN A 37 4.42 2.72 1.74
N MET A 38 4.05 2.33 2.96
CA MET A 38 2.69 2.22 3.43
C MET A 38 2.45 3.20 4.58
N SER A 39 1.43 4.04 4.45
CA SER A 39 0.97 4.95 5.50
C SER A 39 -0.51 4.73 5.75
N HIS A 40 -0.94 4.80 7.00
CA HIS A 40 -2.34 4.53 7.37
C HIS A 40 -2.82 5.46 8.48
N GLU A 41 -4.11 5.79 8.45
CA GLU A 41 -4.75 6.59 9.50
C GLU A 41 -6.20 6.13 9.72
N GLY A 42 -6.75 6.48 10.89
CA GLY A 42 -8.09 6.11 11.33
C GLY A 42 -8.10 4.96 12.34
N ASP A 43 -9.24 4.28 12.44
CA ASP A 43 -9.44 3.24 13.46
C ASP A 43 -8.46 2.06 13.27
N SER A 44 -7.72 1.73 14.31
CA SER A 44 -6.65 0.72 14.24
C SER A 44 -7.15 -0.70 13.99
N TYR A 45 -8.38 -1.02 14.43
CA TYR A 45 -8.99 -2.32 14.16
C TYR A 45 -9.39 -2.43 12.69
N LEU A 46 -9.98 -1.37 12.13
CA LEU A 46 -10.34 -1.33 10.72
C LEU A 46 -9.11 -1.37 9.79
N VAL A 47 -8.06 -0.60 10.11
CA VAL A 47 -6.77 -0.67 9.38
C VAL A 47 -6.21 -2.09 9.42
N SER A 48 -6.15 -2.70 10.61
CA SER A 48 -5.59 -4.05 10.78
C SER A 48 -6.41 -5.10 10.02
N TYR A 49 -7.74 -4.97 10.05
CA TYR A 49 -8.64 -5.85 9.30
C TYR A 49 -8.35 -5.77 7.79
N LEU A 50 -8.29 -4.55 7.25
CA LEU A 50 -8.03 -4.33 5.82
C LEU A 50 -6.66 -4.89 5.38
N ILE A 51 -5.60 -4.64 6.16
CA ILE A 51 -4.25 -5.15 5.86
C ILE A 51 -4.23 -6.67 5.88
N ASN A 52 -4.73 -7.28 6.96
CA ASN A 52 -4.67 -8.73 7.13
C ASN A 52 -5.51 -9.47 6.09
N THR A 53 -6.70 -8.94 5.75
CA THR A 53 -7.53 -9.52 4.69
C THR A 53 -6.87 -9.40 3.33
N ALA A 54 -6.29 -8.24 2.99
CA ALA A 54 -5.57 -8.07 1.73
C ALA A 54 -4.39 -9.04 1.61
N GLN A 55 -3.62 -9.22 2.69
CA GLN A 55 -2.52 -10.20 2.74
C GLN A 55 -3.02 -11.64 2.51
N ALA A 56 -4.05 -12.06 3.23
CA ALA A 56 -4.62 -13.40 3.08
C ALA A 56 -5.08 -13.67 1.63
N MET A 57 -5.71 -12.69 0.98
CA MET A 57 -6.15 -12.83 -0.42
C MET A 57 -4.99 -12.89 -1.41
N ILE A 58 -3.86 -12.25 -1.12
CA ILE A 58 -2.65 -12.33 -1.95
C ILE A 58 -2.01 -13.71 -1.79
N ASP A 59 -1.85 -14.17 -0.55
CA ASP A 59 -1.26 -15.48 -0.25
C ASP A 59 -2.08 -16.62 -0.88
N GLU A 60 -3.42 -16.56 -0.77
CA GLU A 60 -4.32 -17.54 -1.41
C GLU A 60 -4.23 -17.53 -2.95
N LYS A 61 -3.94 -16.38 -3.57
CA LYS A 61 -3.73 -16.30 -5.03
C LYS A 61 -2.36 -16.79 -5.45
N ILE A 62 -1.33 -16.57 -4.63
CA ILE A 62 0.03 -17.07 -4.88
C ILE A 62 0.05 -18.61 -4.85
N ASP A 63 -0.79 -19.24 -4.03
CA ASP A 63 -0.93 -20.70 -3.99
C ASP A 63 -1.70 -21.28 -5.20
N GLY A 64 -2.36 -20.44 -6.02
CA GLY A 64 -3.23 -20.85 -7.14
C GLY A 64 -2.70 -20.58 -8.55
N ASP A 65 -1.78 -19.65 -8.76
CA ASP A 65 -1.22 -19.34 -10.08
C ASP A 65 0.20 -18.73 -9.95
N ILE A 66 1.23 -19.57 -10.01
CA ILE A 66 2.61 -19.13 -10.28
C ILE A 66 2.96 -19.55 -11.71
N SER A 67 2.55 -18.73 -12.67
CA SER A 67 3.39 -18.51 -13.85
C SER A 67 3.66 -17.00 -13.96
N GLU A 68 4.92 -16.66 -13.71
CA GLU A 68 5.60 -15.40 -14.05
C GLU A 68 5.09 -14.09 -13.41
N SER A 69 5.55 -13.80 -12.19
CA SER A 69 6.34 -12.59 -11.89
C SER A 69 6.61 -12.53 -10.39
N SER A 70 7.88 -12.58 -10.01
CA SER A 70 8.36 -12.60 -8.62
C SER A 70 7.99 -11.32 -7.86
N SER A 71 6.82 -11.30 -7.24
CA SER A 71 6.42 -10.21 -6.34
C SER A 71 6.88 -10.51 -4.91
N ASN A 72 8.14 -10.19 -4.59
CA ASN A 72 8.69 -10.30 -3.24
C ASN A 72 8.24 -9.14 -2.32
N LEU A 73 6.94 -8.92 -2.18
CA LEU A 73 6.41 -7.95 -1.21
C LEU A 73 6.44 -8.57 0.19
N ARG A 74 7.55 -8.41 0.91
CA ARG A 74 7.60 -8.67 2.36
C ARG A 74 7.25 -7.40 3.11
N LEU A 75 6.14 -7.45 3.85
CA LEU A 75 5.78 -6.40 4.80
C LEU A 75 6.75 -6.50 6.00
N VAL A 76 7.71 -5.57 6.06
CA VAL A 76 8.60 -5.40 7.22
C VAL A 76 7.95 -4.48 8.24
N LYS A 77 7.91 -4.94 9.49
CA LYS A 77 7.37 -4.22 10.65
C LYS A 77 8.32 -3.14 11.14
#